data_AF-B1L6K3-F1
#
_entry.id   AF-B1L6K3-F1
#
_cell.length_a   1.000
_cell.length_b   1.000
_cell.length_c   1.000
_cell.angle_alpha   90.00
_cell.angle_beta   90.00
_cell.angle_gamma   90.00
#
_symmetry.space_group_name_H-M   'P 1'
#
loop_
_entity.id
_entity.type
_entity.pdbx_description
1 polymer ?
#
loop_
_entity_poly.entity_id
_entity_poly.type
_entity_poly.pdbx_seq_one_letter_code
_entity_poly.pdbx_strand_id
1 'polypeptide(L)' 'MKHKPVQAWKYYSVEGGKLVRKRRQCPRCGRFMAEHENRYSCGGCGYTEFKGK' A
#
# COMPACT_ATOMS: atom_id res chain seq x y z
N MET A 1 -8.54 21.78 7.37
CA MET A 1 -8.79 20.32 7.54
C MET A 1 -7.51 19.66 8.01
N LYS A 2 -7.49 19.03 9.20
CA LYS A 2 -6.33 18.24 9.65
C LYS A 2 -6.52 16.80 9.16
N HIS A 3 -5.78 16.39 8.13
CA HIS A 3 -5.80 14.99 7.69
C HIS A 3 -5.19 14.10 8.78
N LYS A 4 -5.87 13.00 9.12
CA LYS A 4 -5.34 12.02 10.09
C LYS A 4 -3.98 11.49 9.61
N PRO A 5 -2.99 11.32 10.49
CA PRO A 5 -1.69 10.79 10.12
C PRO A 5 -1.82 9.35 9.63
N VAL A 6 -1.10 9.02 8.56
CA VAL A 6 -1.14 7.70 7.94
C VAL A 6 -0.34 6.71 8.78
N GLN A 7 -1.00 5.67 9.30
CA GLN A 7 -0.38 4.65 10.16
C GLN A 7 0.29 3.54 9.34
N ALA A 8 1.26 3.89 8.50
CA ALA A 8 1.91 2.97 7.56
C ALA A 8 2.62 1.78 8.23
N TRP A 9 3.07 1.95 9.49
CA TRP A 9 3.72 0.90 10.27
C TRP A 9 2.84 -0.33 10.48
N LYS A 10 1.52 -0.20 10.45
CA LYS A 10 0.57 -1.31 10.61
C LYS A 10 0.62 -2.33 9.47
N TYR A 11 1.20 -1.95 8.32
CA TYR A 11 1.30 -2.81 7.14
C TYR A 11 2.57 -3.66 7.13
N TYR A 12 3.41 -3.57 8.17
CA TYR A 12 4.53 -4.47 8.38
C TYR A 12 4.15 -5.48 9.46
N SER A 13 4.30 -6.77 9.15
CA SER A 13 4.22 -7.88 10.09
C SER A 13 5.61 -8.50 10.23
N VAL A 14 5.92 -9.07 11.39
CA VAL A 14 7.09 -9.93 11.56
C VAL A 14 6.58 -11.31 11.89
N GLU A 15 6.81 -12.26 10.99
CA GLU A 15 6.41 -13.66 11.15
C GLU A 15 7.68 -14.51 11.13
N GLY A 16 7.96 -15.20 12.25
CA GLY A 16 9.10 -16.12 12.36
C GLY A 16 10.47 -15.49 12.07
N GLY A 17 10.66 -14.21 12.37
CA GLY A 17 11.91 -13.48 12.10
C GLY A 17 12.02 -12.89 10.68
N LYS A 18 10.99 -13.03 9.84
CA LYS A 18 10.93 -12.42 8.51
C LYS A 18 9.95 -11.25 8.49
N LEU A 19 10.36 -10.14 7.88
CA LEU A 19 9.52 -8.95 7.70
C LEU A 19 8.57 -9.17 6.51
N VAL A 20 7.30 -9.36 6.80
CA VAL A 20 6.21 -9.56 5.84
C VAL A 20 5.49 -8.23 5.61
N ARG A 21 5.38 -7.81 4.35
CA ARG A 21 4.63 -6.60 3.96
C ARG A 21 3.21 -6.99 3.62
N LYS A 22 2.23 -6.48 4.37
CA LYS A 22 0.79 -6.82 4.21
C LYS A 22 0.13 -6.17 3.00
N ARG A 23 0.71 -5.09 2.45
CA ARG A 23 0.14 -4.34 1.32
C ARG A 23 1.11 -4.30 0.14
N ARG A 24 0.52 -4.19 -1.06
CA ARG A 24 1.28 -4.02 -2.30
C ARG A 24 2.07 -2.71 -2.27
N GLN A 25 3.32 -2.80 -2.70
CA GLN A 25 4.20 -1.66 -2.87
C GLN A 25 4.09 -1.16 -4.32
N CYS A 26 4.08 0.15 -4.51
CA CYS A 26 4.00 0.74 -5.84
C CYS A 26 5.27 0.42 -6.64
N PRO A 27 5.16 -0.15 -7.86
CA PRO A 27 6.33 -0.49 -8.67
C PRO A 27 7.11 0.74 -9.13
N ARG A 28 6.50 1.92 -9.13
CA ARG A 28 7.12 3.16 -9.58
C ARG A 28 7.82 3.95 -8.47
N CYS A 29 7.22 4.04 -7.28
CA CYS A 29 7.68 4.96 -6.24
C CYS A 29 7.94 4.29 -4.88
N GLY A 30 7.75 2.96 -4.77
CA GLY A 30 8.05 2.23 -3.55
C GLY A 30 7.12 2.51 -2.36
N ARG A 31 6.07 3.32 -2.51
CA ARG A 31 5.10 3.59 -1.44
C ARG A 31 4.03 2.51 -1.38
N PHE A 32 3.39 2.35 -0.22
CA PHE A 32 2.22 1.46 -0.12
C PHE A 32 1.07 1.97 -0.98
N MET A 33 0.52 1.07 -1.79
CA MET A 33 -0.69 1.35 -2.55
C MET A 33 -1.92 1.15 -1.67
N ALA A 34 -2.93 1.98 -1.90
CA ALA A 34 -4.26 1.78 -1.35
C ALA A 34 -4.90 0.63 -2.12
N GLU A 35 -5.26 -0.42 -1.39
CA GLU A 35 -6.01 -1.53 -1.94
C GLU A 35 -7.50 -1.22 -1.88
N HIS A 36 -8.13 -1.24 -3.05
CA HIS A 36 -9.58 -1.21 -3.22
C HIS A 36 -10.04 -2.54 -3.81
N GLU A 37 -11.35 -2.74 -3.86
CA GLU A 37 -11.96 -3.95 -4.38
C GLU A 37 -11.61 -4.20 -5.86
N ASN A 38 -11.62 -3.14 -6.68
CA ASN A 38 -11.41 -3.21 -8.12
C ASN A 38 -10.03 -2.70 -8.59
N ARG A 39 -9.22 -2.12 -7.71
CA ARG A 39 -7.95 -1.48 -8.09
C ARG A 39 -6.98 -1.32 -6.92
N TYR A 40 -5.70 -1.17 -7.25
CA TYR A 40 -4.67 -0.63 -6.38
C TYR A 40 -4.35 0.79 -6.84
N SER A 41 -4.37 1.77 -5.94
CA SER A 41 -4.07 3.16 -6.29
C SER A 41 -2.93 3.71 -5.44
N CYS A 42 -1.97 4.36 -6.07
CA CYS A 42 -0.85 5.00 -5.39
C CYS A 42 -1.11 6.49 -5.21
N GLY A 43 -1.33 6.93 -3.96
CA GLY A 43 -1.51 8.35 -3.63
C GLY A 43 -0.25 9.21 -3.77
N GLY A 44 0.93 8.62 -4.00
CA GLY A 44 2.18 9.37 -4.15
C GLY A 44 2.52 9.76 -5.59
N CYS A 45 2.33 8.86 -6.56
CA CYS A 45 2.67 9.10 -7.97
C CYS A 45 1.47 8.98 -8.93
N GLY A 46 0.26 8.77 -8.41
CA GLY A 46 -0.97 8.65 -9.21
C GLY A 46 -1.13 7.31 -9.94
N TYR A 47 -0.17 6.40 -9.83
CA TYR A 47 -0.23 5.11 -10.50
C TYR A 47 -1.38 4.24 -9.97
N THR A 48 -2.19 3.69 -10.87
CA THR A 48 -3.34 2.86 -10.52
C THR A 48 -3.29 1.58 -11.34
N GLU A 49 -3.43 0.43 -10.67
CA GLU A 49 -3.54 -0.88 -11.29
C GLU A 49 -4.95 -1.40 -11.05
N PHE A 50 -5.65 -1.79 -12.09
CA PHE A 50 -6.97 -2.40 -11.93
C PHE A 50 -6.81 -3.89 -11.67
N LYS A 51 -7.56 -4.41 -10.71
CA LYS A 51 -7.72 -5.85 -10.46
C LYS A 51 -8.66 -6.39 -11.54
N GLY A 52 -8.20 -6.37 -12.79
CA GLY A 52 -8.86 -7.03 -13.91
C GLY A 52 -8.64 -8.53 -13.80
N LYS A 53 -9.71 -9.31 -14.07
CA LYS A 53 -9.77 -10.78 -14.08
C LYS A 53 -8.50 -11.45 -14.60
#